data_AF-A0A3M4T079-F1
#
_entry.id   AF-A0A3M4T079-F1
#
_cell.length_a   1.000
_cell.length_b   1.000
_cell.length_c   1.000
_cell.angle_alpha   90.00
_cell.angle_beta   90.00
_cell.angle_gamma   90.00
#
_symmetry.space_group_name_H-M   'P 1'
#
loop_
_entity.id
_entity.type
_entity.pdbx_description
1 polymer ?
#
loop_
_entity_poly.entity_id
_entity_poly.type
_entity_poly.pdbx_seq_one_letter_code
_entity_poly.pdbx_strand_id
1 'polypeptide(L)'
;MNDYNRCAVSANYRLCLQAFVCLAFRSFITFTLHGRHVKTSNNCTATYRYHDHRDITMHCEKTLLDQKKVELSRHPIFAEITTLGVLRRFMETHVFAVWDFMSLTKRLQQELTCTQLPWLPPTDACAARLINEIVLGEESDDRLDSGHYSHFELYLDAMREIGASTLQIERFIQLQQQGLHYTTALQRVNAGQAASAFVTHTLDTALHAPAHSVAAAFLHGRESVIPQMFQSILDDWGITVEQAPTFRYYLERHIEVDSEDHGPAAEQLLARLIGGDAQREREVYQAAIAAVESRVRLWDTLRMSMRAPLMQASA
;
A
#
# COMPACT_ATOMS: atom_id res chain seq x y z
N MET A 1 22.59 8.88 -45.54
CA MET A 1 21.10 8.94 -45.58
C MET A 1 20.57 8.00 -44.52
N ASN A 2 20.11 8.40 -43.34
CA ASN A 2 20.29 9.63 -42.59
C ASN A 2 20.12 9.24 -41.11
N ASP A 3 21.15 9.43 -40.29
CA ASP A 3 21.17 9.22 -38.83
C ASP A 3 20.29 10.23 -38.04
N TYR A 4 19.41 10.95 -38.75
CA TYR A 4 18.54 11.97 -38.18
C TYR A 4 17.19 11.45 -37.66
N ASN A 5 16.81 10.19 -37.96
CA ASN A 5 15.50 9.63 -37.56
C ASN A 5 15.51 8.72 -36.33
N ARG A 6 16.68 8.34 -35.77
CA ARG A 6 16.74 7.58 -34.51
C ARG A 6 16.87 8.45 -33.26
N CYS A 7 17.34 9.69 -33.40
CA CYS A 7 17.40 10.65 -32.28
C CYS A 7 16.06 11.37 -32.00
N ALA A 8 15.12 11.35 -32.94
CA ALA A 8 13.84 12.06 -32.80
C ALA A 8 12.74 11.25 -32.05
N VAL A 9 12.92 9.93 -31.87
CA VAL A 9 11.92 9.07 -31.21
C VAL A 9 12.26 8.85 -29.72
N SER A 10 13.54 8.83 -29.33
CA SER A 10 13.91 8.74 -27.90
C SER A 10 13.88 10.10 -27.17
N ALA A 11 14.02 11.22 -27.89
CA ALA A 11 13.92 12.56 -27.32
C ALA A 11 12.47 12.96 -27.00
N ASN A 12 11.47 12.44 -27.73
CA ASN A 12 10.06 12.77 -27.50
C ASN A 12 9.44 12.03 -26.29
N TYR A 13 9.97 10.87 -25.87
CA TYR A 13 9.53 10.22 -24.63
C TYR A 13 10.20 10.82 -23.38
N ARG A 14 11.47 11.23 -23.47
CA ARG A 14 12.13 11.95 -22.37
C ARG A 14 11.57 13.36 -22.16
N LEU A 15 11.11 14.03 -23.22
CA LEU A 15 10.46 15.34 -23.11
C LEU A 15 8.96 15.27 -22.79
N CYS A 16 8.24 14.17 -23.01
CA CYS A 16 6.86 14.06 -22.49
C CYS A 16 6.85 13.76 -20.97
N LEU A 17 7.82 12.99 -20.46
CA LEU A 17 7.98 12.76 -19.03
C LEU A 17 8.69 13.94 -18.30
N GLN A 18 9.49 14.77 -18.98
CA GLN A 18 10.06 15.99 -18.40
C GLN A 18 9.25 17.27 -18.68
N ALA A 19 8.31 17.31 -19.64
CA ALA A 19 7.49 18.50 -19.91
C ALA A 19 6.20 18.60 -19.07
N PHE A 20 5.82 17.57 -18.33
CA PHE A 20 4.78 17.70 -17.30
C PHE A 20 5.31 18.22 -15.95
N VAL A 21 6.63 18.24 -15.78
CA VAL A 21 7.32 18.66 -14.56
C VAL A 21 7.37 20.20 -14.37
N CYS A 22 6.90 21.01 -15.33
CA CYS A 22 7.07 22.48 -15.27
C CYS A 22 5.79 23.35 -15.30
N LEU A 23 4.56 22.81 -15.30
CA LEU A 23 3.36 23.65 -15.44
C LEU A 23 2.33 23.66 -14.29
N ALA A 24 2.52 22.89 -13.22
CA ALA A 24 1.47 22.75 -12.19
C ALA A 24 1.70 23.54 -10.89
N PHE A 25 2.70 24.45 -10.84
CA PHE A 25 2.97 25.30 -9.66
C PHE A 25 2.26 26.68 -9.67
N ARG A 26 1.16 26.86 -10.42
CA ARG A 26 0.54 28.20 -10.59
C ARG A 26 -0.98 28.36 -10.40
N SER A 27 -1.74 27.34 -10.01
CA SER A 27 -3.20 27.47 -9.87
C SER A 27 -3.71 27.25 -8.45
N PHE A 28 -3.14 27.97 -7.48
CA PHE A 28 -3.73 28.06 -6.14
C PHE A 28 -3.73 29.49 -5.59
N ILE A 29 -4.13 30.49 -6.38
CA ILE A 29 -4.57 31.80 -5.88
C ILE A 29 -5.73 32.28 -6.77
N THR A 30 -6.77 32.86 -6.15
CA THR A 30 -7.97 33.52 -6.71
C THR A 30 -9.15 32.67 -7.21
N PHE A 31 -10.09 32.35 -6.31
CA PHE A 31 -11.55 32.54 -6.46
C PHE A 31 -12.17 32.16 -5.10
N THR A 32 -12.83 33.01 -4.32
CA THR A 32 -14.16 33.56 -4.63
C THR A 32 -14.51 34.66 -3.61
N LEU A 33 -14.64 35.89 -4.09
CA LEU A 33 -15.44 36.95 -3.46
C LEU A 33 -16.58 37.25 -4.43
N HIS A 34 -17.83 36.98 -4.04
CA HIS A 34 -19.04 37.81 -4.25
C HIS A 34 -20.27 37.00 -3.83
N GLY A 35 -20.97 37.51 -2.81
CA GLY A 35 -22.05 36.79 -2.13
C GLY A 35 -23.43 36.94 -2.73
N ARG A 36 -24.43 36.47 -1.98
CA ARG A 36 -25.81 36.98 -2.00
C ARG A 36 -26.57 36.56 -0.73
N HIS A 37 -27.24 37.55 -0.15
CA HIS A 37 -28.26 37.44 0.89
C HIS A 37 -29.33 36.38 0.55
N VAL A 38 -29.68 35.55 1.54
CA VAL A 38 -31.02 34.93 1.63
C VAL A 38 -31.54 35.06 3.07
N LYS A 39 -32.83 35.37 3.14
CA LYS A 39 -33.62 35.86 4.26
C LYS A 39 -33.76 34.84 5.40
N THR A 40 -33.88 35.39 6.60
CA THR A 40 -34.40 34.75 7.80
C THR A 40 -35.87 34.35 7.61
N SER A 41 -36.21 33.09 7.88
CA SER A 41 -37.56 32.71 8.28
C SER A 41 -37.51 31.57 9.30
N ASN A 42 -37.94 31.90 10.51
CA ASN A 42 -38.31 30.95 11.53
C ASN A 42 -39.41 30.03 11.00
N ASN A 43 -39.16 28.73 11.02
CA ASN A 43 -40.18 27.76 11.41
C ASN A 43 -39.51 26.48 11.90
N CYS A 44 -39.55 26.32 13.22
CA CYS A 44 -39.13 25.13 13.92
C CYS A 44 -40.28 24.13 13.84
N THR A 45 -40.19 23.17 12.93
CA THR A 45 -40.92 21.91 13.01
C THR A 45 -39.90 20.79 12.93
N ALA A 46 -39.45 20.37 14.12
CA ALA A 46 -38.63 19.19 14.31
C ALA A 46 -39.43 17.97 13.86
N THR A 47 -39.25 17.58 12.61
CA THR A 47 -39.54 16.22 12.16
C THR A 47 -38.37 15.37 12.65
N TYR A 48 -38.54 14.72 13.80
CA TYR A 48 -37.66 13.62 14.19
C TYR A 48 -37.82 12.52 13.15
N ARG A 49 -36.96 12.55 12.11
CA ARG A 49 -36.77 11.38 11.26
C ARG A 49 -36.17 10.31 12.16
N TYR A 50 -36.86 9.18 12.20
CA TYR A 50 -36.29 7.93 12.67
C TYR A 50 -35.09 7.65 11.76
N HIS A 51 -33.89 8.05 12.16
CA HIS A 51 -32.68 7.58 11.50
C HIS A 51 -32.67 6.07 11.72
N ASP A 52 -32.67 5.29 10.63
CA ASP A 52 -32.59 3.84 10.70
C ASP A 52 -31.34 3.50 11.53
N HIS A 53 -31.48 2.64 12.53
CA HIS A 53 -30.38 2.24 13.40
C HIS A 53 -29.17 1.72 12.59
N ARG A 54 -29.44 1.24 11.37
CA ARG A 54 -28.47 0.81 10.36
C ARG A 54 -27.64 1.96 9.76
N ASP A 55 -28.24 3.10 9.44
CA ASP A 55 -27.50 4.28 8.94
C ASP A 55 -26.54 4.80 10.01
N ILE A 56 -26.93 4.71 11.29
CA ILE A 56 -26.09 5.10 12.43
C ILE A 56 -24.90 4.15 12.60
N THR A 57 -25.13 2.83 12.51
CA THR A 57 -24.04 1.83 12.62
C THR A 57 -23.04 1.94 11.45
N MET A 58 -23.51 2.08 10.22
CA MET A 58 -22.63 2.26 9.05
C MET A 58 -21.82 3.55 9.13
N HIS A 59 -22.44 4.65 9.57
CA HIS A 59 -21.74 5.91 9.80
C HIS A 59 -20.67 5.79 10.90
N CYS A 60 -20.91 4.95 11.91
CA CYS A 60 -19.94 4.65 12.96
C CYS A 60 -18.74 3.86 12.41
N GLU A 61 -18.96 2.82 11.59
CA GLU A 61 -17.87 2.01 11.01
C GLU A 61 -16.97 2.82 10.06
N LYS A 62 -17.57 3.65 9.20
CA LYS A 62 -16.81 4.57 8.33
C LYS A 62 -15.99 5.56 9.15
N THR A 63 -16.60 6.17 10.17
CA THR A 63 -15.89 7.12 11.06
C THR A 63 -14.74 6.44 11.79
N LEU A 64 -14.93 5.20 12.26
CA LEU A 64 -13.89 4.42 12.91
C LEU A 64 -12.74 4.09 11.94
N LEU A 65 -13.05 3.69 10.70
CA LEU A 65 -12.02 3.46 9.68
C LEU A 65 -11.19 4.73 9.43
N ASP A 66 -11.84 5.89 9.28
CA ASP A 66 -11.15 7.16 9.07
C ASP A 66 -10.25 7.52 10.25
N GLN A 67 -10.72 7.32 11.50
CA GLN A 67 -9.91 7.49 12.70
C GLN A 67 -8.69 6.58 12.72
N LYS A 68 -8.87 5.30 12.38
CA LYS A 68 -7.78 4.31 12.32
C LYS A 68 -6.77 4.62 11.23
N LYS A 69 -7.19 5.13 10.07
CA LYS A 69 -6.29 5.59 9.02
C LYS A 69 -5.45 6.80 9.47
N VAL A 70 -6.04 7.72 10.23
CA VAL A 70 -5.31 8.86 10.82
C VAL A 70 -4.32 8.42 11.90
N GLU A 71 -4.69 7.44 12.72
CA GLU A 71 -3.78 6.82 13.70
C GLU A 71 -2.57 6.21 12.98
N LEU A 72 -2.82 5.44 11.92
CA LEU A 72 -1.78 4.79 11.14
C LEU A 72 -0.86 5.81 10.44
N SER A 73 -1.41 6.85 9.82
CA SER A 73 -0.60 7.86 9.11
C SER A 73 0.27 8.71 10.05
N ARG A 74 -0.13 8.84 11.32
CA ARG A 74 0.63 9.56 12.36
C ARG A 74 1.49 8.65 13.22
N HIS A 75 1.63 7.37 12.85
CA HIS A 75 2.36 6.41 13.66
C HIS A 75 3.84 6.81 13.82
N PRO A 76 4.41 6.79 15.03
CA PRO A 76 5.75 7.35 15.32
C PRO A 76 6.93 6.52 14.81
N ILE A 77 6.69 5.36 14.18
CA ILE A 77 7.73 4.40 13.79
C ILE A 77 8.81 5.04 12.92
N PHE A 78 8.44 5.86 11.94
CA PHE A 78 9.38 6.46 11.00
C PHE A 78 10.23 7.56 11.64
N ALA A 79 9.65 8.35 12.54
CA ALA A 79 10.40 9.35 13.32
C ALA A 79 11.50 8.73 14.21
N GLU A 80 11.41 7.42 14.50
CA GLU A 80 12.43 6.70 15.26
C GLU A 80 13.54 6.11 14.39
N ILE A 81 13.37 6.09 13.06
CA ILE A 81 14.40 5.65 12.11
C ILE A 81 15.39 6.80 11.87
N THR A 82 16.26 7.02 12.86
CA THR A 82 17.26 8.10 12.84
C THR A 82 18.66 7.65 12.43
N THR A 83 18.89 6.34 12.28
CA THR A 83 20.19 5.78 11.91
C THR A 83 20.03 4.57 10.99
N LEU A 84 21.07 4.26 10.20
CA LEU A 84 21.09 3.06 9.36
C LEU A 84 20.89 1.77 10.17
N GLY A 85 21.43 1.68 11.39
CA GLY A 85 21.24 0.51 12.24
C GLY A 85 19.78 0.30 12.69
N VAL A 86 19.03 1.38 12.86
CA VAL A 86 17.58 1.31 13.13
C VAL A 86 16.82 0.96 11.84
N LEU A 87 17.19 1.57 10.70
CA LEU A 87 16.60 1.26 9.40
C LEU A 87 16.75 -0.22 9.04
N ARG A 88 17.95 -0.80 9.21
CA ARG A 88 18.19 -2.24 8.95
C ARG A 88 17.20 -3.13 9.71
N ARG A 89 17.05 -2.89 11.02
CA ARG A 89 16.11 -3.65 11.88
C ARG A 89 14.66 -3.48 11.44
N PHE A 90 14.28 -2.27 11.02
CA PHE A 90 12.97 -2.03 10.43
C PHE A 90 12.78 -2.90 9.17
N MET A 91 13.72 -2.85 8.23
CA MET A 91 13.61 -3.55 6.95
C MET A 91 13.63 -5.07 7.11
N GLU A 92 14.46 -5.61 7.99
CA GLU A 92 14.58 -7.06 8.28
C GLU A 92 13.26 -7.69 8.73
N THR A 93 12.37 -6.92 9.37
CA THR A 93 11.02 -7.38 9.73
C THR A 93 9.97 -6.93 8.71
N HIS A 94 10.08 -5.70 8.19
CA HIS A 94 9.10 -5.14 7.26
C HIS A 94 9.06 -5.86 5.92
N VAL A 95 10.17 -6.45 5.48
CA VAL A 95 10.26 -7.21 4.23
C VAL A 95 9.22 -8.34 4.13
N PHE A 96 8.79 -8.92 5.24
CA PHE A 96 7.71 -9.91 5.26
C PHE A 96 6.35 -9.31 4.87
N ALA A 97 6.09 -8.06 5.26
CA ALA A 97 4.92 -7.33 4.80
C ALA A 97 5.08 -6.91 3.32
N VAL A 98 6.27 -6.55 2.86
CA VAL A 98 6.48 -6.30 1.42
C VAL A 98 6.13 -7.56 0.60
N TRP A 99 6.56 -8.73 1.06
CA TRP A 99 6.24 -10.01 0.42
C TRP A 99 4.74 -10.37 0.46
N ASP A 100 4.08 -10.25 1.62
CA ASP A 100 2.71 -10.75 1.77
C ASP A 100 1.67 -9.92 1.00
N PHE A 101 2.01 -8.67 0.63
CA PHE A 101 1.18 -7.80 -0.20
C PHE A 101 0.76 -8.50 -1.50
N MET A 102 1.72 -9.17 -2.14
CA MET A 102 1.47 -9.89 -3.39
C MET A 102 0.40 -10.97 -3.24
N SER A 103 0.17 -11.53 -2.05
CA SER A 103 -0.89 -12.52 -1.85
C SER A 103 -2.29 -11.90 -2.01
N LEU A 104 -2.50 -10.67 -1.54
CA LEU A 104 -3.75 -9.93 -1.78
C LEU A 104 -3.87 -9.57 -3.27
N THR A 105 -2.79 -9.09 -3.89
CA THR A 105 -2.75 -8.72 -5.30
C THR A 105 -3.11 -9.90 -6.21
N LYS A 106 -2.46 -11.06 -6.03
CA LYS A 106 -2.76 -12.26 -6.83
C LYS A 106 -4.16 -12.80 -6.57
N ARG A 107 -4.64 -12.74 -5.33
CA ARG A 107 -6.02 -13.12 -4.99
C ARG A 107 -7.06 -12.22 -5.68
N LEU A 108 -6.79 -10.92 -5.83
CA LEU A 108 -7.66 -10.03 -6.59
C LEU A 108 -7.52 -10.26 -8.10
N GLN A 109 -6.31 -10.50 -8.60
CA GLN A 109 -6.11 -10.83 -10.02
C GLN A 109 -6.90 -12.08 -10.41
N GLN A 110 -6.94 -13.10 -9.55
CA GLN A 110 -7.72 -14.32 -9.77
C GLN A 110 -9.23 -14.09 -9.85
N GLU A 111 -9.78 -13.10 -9.14
CA GLU A 111 -11.22 -12.78 -9.22
C GLU A 111 -11.57 -11.85 -10.36
N LEU A 112 -10.74 -10.84 -10.58
CA LEU A 112 -11.05 -9.73 -11.48
C LEU A 112 -10.60 -10.02 -12.91
N THR A 113 -9.82 -11.07 -13.12
CA THR A 113 -9.28 -11.47 -14.42
C THR A 113 -9.32 -12.99 -14.60
N CYS A 114 -8.86 -13.47 -15.76
CA CYS A 114 -8.69 -14.89 -16.01
C CYS A 114 -7.20 -15.28 -15.90
N THR A 115 -6.87 -16.06 -14.88
CA THR A 115 -5.53 -16.64 -14.66
C THR A 115 -5.49 -18.15 -14.91
N GLN A 116 -6.63 -18.74 -15.31
CA GLN A 116 -6.82 -20.17 -15.51
C GLN A 116 -7.05 -20.49 -17.00
N LEU A 117 -6.87 -21.76 -17.37
CA LEU A 117 -7.14 -22.25 -18.73
C LEU A 117 -8.39 -23.14 -18.77
N PRO A 118 -9.22 -23.05 -19.83
CA PRO A 118 -9.12 -22.14 -20.96
C PRO A 118 -9.45 -20.69 -20.59
N TRP A 119 -8.84 -19.74 -21.29
CA TRP A 119 -9.07 -18.31 -21.06
C TRP A 119 -10.51 -17.89 -21.40
N LEU A 120 -11.08 -17.03 -20.56
CA LEU A 120 -12.35 -16.36 -20.77
C LEU A 120 -12.19 -14.84 -20.57
N PRO A 121 -12.95 -14.00 -21.29
CA PRO A 121 -12.88 -12.56 -21.12
C PRO A 121 -13.39 -12.13 -19.72
N PRO A 122 -12.77 -11.12 -19.09
CA PRO A 122 -13.23 -10.61 -17.80
C PRO A 122 -14.61 -9.97 -17.89
N THR A 123 -15.39 -10.06 -16.82
CA THR A 123 -16.75 -9.49 -16.73
C THR A 123 -16.73 -7.97 -16.52
N ASP A 124 -15.67 -7.45 -15.91
CA ASP A 124 -15.44 -6.01 -15.68
C ASP A 124 -14.06 -5.63 -16.23
N ALA A 125 -14.03 -5.01 -17.41
CA ALA A 125 -12.80 -4.61 -18.08
C ALA A 125 -12.02 -3.54 -17.31
N CYS A 126 -12.69 -2.66 -16.56
CA CYS A 126 -12.04 -1.61 -15.77
C CYS A 126 -11.34 -2.21 -14.55
N ALA A 127 -12.01 -3.12 -13.83
CA ALA A 127 -11.39 -3.85 -12.72
C ALA A 127 -10.22 -4.72 -13.20
N ALA A 128 -10.38 -5.39 -14.35
CA ALA A 128 -9.33 -6.21 -14.94
C ALA A 128 -8.11 -5.38 -15.37
N ARG A 129 -8.32 -4.17 -15.92
CA ARG A 129 -7.23 -3.25 -16.27
C ARG A 129 -6.47 -2.82 -15.01
N LEU A 130 -7.19 -2.31 -14.01
CA LEU A 130 -6.62 -1.84 -12.75
C LEU A 130 -5.71 -2.88 -12.10
N ILE A 131 -6.21 -4.10 -11.89
CA ILE A 131 -5.41 -5.12 -11.19
C ILE A 131 -4.21 -5.59 -12.02
N ASN A 132 -4.31 -5.58 -13.35
CA ASN A 132 -3.17 -5.96 -14.20
C ASN A 132 -2.10 -4.85 -14.26
N GLU A 133 -2.47 -3.58 -14.16
CA GLU A 133 -1.52 -2.46 -14.02
C GLU A 133 -0.79 -2.53 -12.68
N ILE A 134 -1.52 -2.79 -11.60
CA ILE A 134 -0.91 -3.04 -10.27
C ILE A 134 0.04 -4.23 -10.34
N VAL A 135 -0.37 -5.36 -10.93
CA VAL A 135 0.50 -6.54 -11.08
C VAL A 135 1.74 -6.21 -11.91
N LEU A 136 1.63 -5.41 -12.98
CA LEU A 136 2.77 -4.99 -13.77
C LEU A 136 3.79 -4.22 -12.93
N GLY A 137 3.34 -3.23 -12.14
CA GLY A 137 4.21 -2.43 -11.27
C GLY A 137 4.77 -3.19 -10.06
N GLU A 138 4.10 -4.24 -9.60
CA GLU A 138 4.51 -4.96 -8.40
C GLU A 138 5.34 -6.23 -8.69
N GLU A 139 5.05 -6.93 -9.78
CA GLU A 139 5.66 -8.22 -10.11
C GLU A 139 6.76 -8.11 -11.18
N SER A 140 6.76 -7.04 -11.99
CA SER A 140 7.65 -6.91 -13.15
C SER A 140 7.88 -5.47 -13.62
N ASP A 141 8.17 -4.55 -12.69
CA ASP A 141 8.46 -3.15 -12.99
C ASP A 141 9.81 -3.00 -13.72
N ASP A 142 10.03 -1.82 -14.30
CA ASP A 142 11.30 -1.45 -14.91
C ASP A 142 12.38 -1.20 -13.85
N ARG A 143 13.55 -1.81 -14.03
CA ARG A 143 14.73 -1.51 -13.21
C ARG A 143 15.34 -0.16 -13.59
N LEU A 144 15.98 0.51 -12.63
CA LEU A 144 16.75 1.75 -12.84
C LEU A 144 17.78 1.66 -13.97
N ASP A 145 18.38 0.49 -14.17
CA ASP A 145 19.38 0.24 -15.19
C ASP A 145 18.78 -0.42 -16.45
N SER A 146 18.56 -1.73 -16.41
CA SER A 146 18.04 -2.52 -17.52
C SER A 146 17.41 -3.81 -17.03
N GLY A 147 16.28 -4.17 -17.63
CA GLY A 147 15.51 -5.37 -17.28
C GLY A 147 14.35 -5.08 -16.34
N HIS A 148 13.80 -6.13 -15.76
CA HIS A 148 12.61 -6.07 -14.91
C HIS A 148 12.83 -6.78 -13.59
N TYR A 149 12.07 -6.38 -12.58
CA TYR A 149 12.06 -6.97 -11.25
C TYR A 149 10.72 -6.73 -10.54
N SER A 150 10.48 -7.50 -9.50
CA SER A 150 9.38 -7.23 -8.59
C SER A 150 9.73 -6.12 -7.59
N HIS A 151 8.71 -5.48 -7.04
CA HIS A 151 8.87 -4.51 -5.95
C HIS A 151 9.53 -5.16 -4.72
N PHE A 152 9.26 -6.45 -4.50
CA PHE A 152 9.92 -7.25 -3.47
C PHE A 152 11.43 -7.38 -3.72
N GLU A 153 11.86 -7.63 -4.96
CA GLU A 153 13.27 -7.68 -5.31
C GLU A 153 13.95 -6.31 -5.17
N LEU A 154 13.27 -5.22 -5.55
CA LEU A 154 13.75 -3.86 -5.29
C LEU A 154 13.99 -3.62 -3.78
N TYR A 155 13.06 -4.07 -2.93
CA TYR A 155 13.24 -3.93 -1.48
C TYR A 155 14.42 -4.76 -0.96
N LEU A 156 14.63 -5.98 -1.47
CA LEU A 156 15.79 -6.79 -1.12
C LEU A 156 17.11 -6.14 -1.56
N ASP A 157 17.15 -5.51 -2.73
CA ASP A 157 18.32 -4.76 -3.18
C ASP A 157 18.58 -3.55 -2.28
N ALA A 158 17.54 -2.82 -1.88
CA ALA A 158 17.63 -1.75 -0.89
C ALA A 158 18.12 -2.24 0.49
N MET A 159 17.69 -3.43 0.93
CA MET A 159 18.20 -4.05 2.16
C MET A 159 19.70 -4.31 2.05
N ARG A 160 20.15 -4.93 0.95
CA ARG A 160 21.56 -5.28 0.74
C ARG A 160 22.43 -4.04 0.64
N GLU A 161 21.96 -2.99 -0.04
CA GLU A 161 22.65 -1.69 -0.18
C GLU A 161 23.05 -1.13 1.19
N ILE A 162 22.11 -1.10 2.14
CA ILE A 162 22.39 -0.54 3.45
C ILE A 162 22.99 -1.57 4.42
N GLY A 163 23.13 -2.84 4.03
CA GLY A 163 23.66 -3.93 4.86
C GLY A 163 22.67 -4.53 5.87
N ALA A 164 21.37 -4.51 5.57
CA ALA A 164 20.34 -5.25 6.31
C ALA A 164 20.37 -6.73 5.92
N SER A 165 20.10 -7.63 6.87
CA SER A 165 20.11 -9.08 6.61
C SER A 165 18.87 -9.54 5.84
N THR A 166 19.07 -10.16 4.68
CA THR A 166 17.98 -10.79 3.90
C THR A 166 17.79 -12.29 4.23
N LEU A 167 18.63 -12.85 5.10
CA LEU A 167 18.72 -14.30 5.32
C LEU A 167 17.40 -14.93 5.76
N GLN A 168 16.66 -14.28 6.66
CA GLN A 168 15.42 -14.84 7.20
C GLN A 168 14.33 -14.91 6.14
N ILE A 169 14.15 -13.83 5.37
CA ILE A 169 13.13 -13.79 4.32
C ILE A 169 13.50 -14.69 3.14
N GLU A 170 14.76 -14.70 2.69
CA GLU A 170 15.20 -15.60 1.62
C GLU A 170 15.03 -17.07 2.02
N ARG A 171 15.35 -17.41 3.28
CA ARG A 171 15.10 -18.76 3.80
C ARG A 171 13.60 -19.08 3.86
N PHE A 172 12.77 -18.11 4.20
CA PHE A 172 11.31 -18.27 4.22
C PHE A 172 10.79 -18.59 2.81
N ILE A 173 11.23 -17.86 1.79
CA ILE A 173 10.87 -18.13 0.38
C ILE A 173 11.29 -19.53 -0.04
N GLN A 174 12.52 -19.96 0.29
CA GLN A 174 12.96 -21.34 0.01
C GLN A 174 12.07 -22.40 0.65
N LEU A 175 11.61 -22.17 1.88
CA LEU A 175 10.68 -23.09 2.56
C LEU A 175 9.30 -23.10 1.89
N GLN A 176 8.81 -21.95 1.42
CA GLN A 176 7.56 -21.88 0.63
C GLN A 176 7.68 -22.64 -0.70
N GLN A 177 8.82 -22.51 -1.40
CA GLN A 177 9.09 -23.26 -2.63
C GLN A 177 9.13 -24.78 -2.40
N GLN A 178 9.50 -25.22 -1.20
CA GLN A 178 9.46 -26.63 -0.78
C GLN A 178 8.06 -27.10 -0.37
N GLY A 179 7.04 -26.24 -0.47
CA GLY A 179 5.65 -26.56 -0.11
C GLY A 179 5.37 -26.54 1.40
N LEU A 180 6.26 -25.97 2.22
CA LEU A 180 6.00 -25.85 3.65
C LEU A 180 4.93 -24.78 3.91
N HIS A 181 3.95 -25.09 4.76
CA HIS A 181 2.92 -24.13 5.15
C HIS A 181 3.52 -22.84 5.73
N TYR A 182 3.00 -21.67 5.34
CA TYR A 182 3.57 -20.35 5.67
C TYR A 182 3.75 -20.12 7.17
N THR A 183 2.78 -20.53 8.01
CA THR A 183 2.91 -20.40 9.48
C THR A 183 4.08 -21.20 10.05
N THR A 184 4.33 -22.40 9.53
CA THR A 184 5.46 -23.23 9.94
C THR A 184 6.78 -22.67 9.40
N ALA A 185 6.78 -22.12 8.18
CA ALA A 185 7.97 -21.48 7.62
C ALA A 185 8.37 -20.21 8.40
N LEU A 186 7.41 -19.35 8.78
CA LEU A 186 7.63 -18.17 9.62
C LEU A 186 8.27 -18.53 10.96
N GLN A 187 7.81 -19.61 11.59
CA GLN A 187 8.40 -20.15 12.82
C GLN A 187 9.83 -20.65 12.60
N ARG A 188 10.09 -21.41 11.52
CA ARG A 188 11.43 -21.96 11.22
C ARG A 188 12.49 -20.90 10.96
N VAL A 189 12.10 -19.76 10.38
CA VAL A 189 13.04 -18.66 10.12
C VAL A 189 13.12 -17.67 11.28
N ASN A 190 12.37 -17.90 12.37
CA ASN A 190 12.25 -16.99 13.50
C ASN A 190 11.86 -15.55 13.07
N ALA A 191 10.84 -15.40 12.24
CA ALA A 191 10.41 -14.10 11.69
C ALA A 191 9.99 -13.06 12.77
N GLY A 192 9.83 -13.50 14.02
CA GLY A 192 9.35 -12.67 15.13
C GLY A 192 7.83 -12.53 15.13
N GLN A 193 7.30 -12.07 16.26
CA GLN A 193 5.86 -11.96 16.47
C GLN A 193 5.19 -10.96 15.51
N ALA A 194 5.86 -9.82 15.26
CA ALA A 194 5.38 -8.74 14.41
C ALA A 194 5.08 -9.25 12.99
N ALA A 195 6.08 -9.80 12.31
CA ALA A 195 5.92 -10.35 10.96
C ALA A 195 4.99 -11.57 10.96
N SER A 196 5.12 -12.48 11.93
CA SER A 196 4.31 -13.72 11.93
C SER A 196 2.82 -13.44 12.05
N ALA A 197 2.41 -12.55 12.96
CA ALA A 197 1.01 -12.19 13.13
C ALA A 197 0.47 -11.44 11.90
N PHE A 198 1.26 -10.50 11.37
CA PHE A 198 0.87 -9.70 10.22
C PHE A 198 0.67 -10.55 8.96
N VAL A 199 1.67 -11.35 8.59
CA VAL A 199 1.61 -12.24 7.41
C VAL A 199 0.50 -13.26 7.54
N THR A 200 0.29 -13.82 8.73
CA THR A 200 -0.79 -14.79 8.96
C THR A 200 -2.16 -14.15 8.71
N HIS A 201 -2.38 -12.93 9.20
CA HIS A 201 -3.63 -12.20 8.97
C HIS A 201 -3.87 -11.87 7.50
N THR A 202 -2.83 -11.41 6.79
CA THR A 202 -2.91 -11.12 5.35
C THR A 202 -3.24 -12.37 4.54
N LEU A 203 -2.55 -13.48 4.79
CA LEU A 203 -2.78 -14.73 4.08
C LEU A 203 -4.13 -15.36 4.41
N ASP A 204 -4.59 -15.31 5.66
CA ASP A 204 -5.94 -15.77 6.03
C ASP A 204 -7.02 -14.99 5.26
N THR A 205 -6.86 -13.66 5.19
CA THR A 205 -7.75 -12.79 4.39
C THR A 205 -7.70 -13.18 2.91
N ALA A 206 -6.50 -13.31 2.33
CA ALA A 206 -6.33 -13.64 0.92
C ALA A 206 -6.92 -15.04 0.56
N LEU A 207 -6.77 -16.03 1.45
CA LEU A 207 -7.16 -17.40 1.19
C LEU A 207 -8.66 -17.65 1.44
N HIS A 208 -9.27 -16.95 2.39
CA HIS A 208 -10.58 -17.34 2.92
C HIS A 208 -11.64 -16.25 2.88
N ALA A 209 -11.28 -14.97 2.76
CA ALA A 209 -12.26 -13.89 2.77
C ALA A 209 -12.97 -13.74 1.41
N PRO A 210 -14.22 -13.22 1.40
CA PRO A 210 -14.89 -12.80 0.18
C PRO A 210 -14.12 -11.72 -0.60
N ALA A 211 -14.32 -11.65 -1.92
CA ALA A 211 -13.60 -10.73 -2.80
C ALA A 211 -13.68 -9.25 -2.37
N HIS A 212 -14.84 -8.77 -1.91
CA HIS A 212 -15.01 -7.41 -1.42
C HIS A 212 -14.21 -7.13 -0.14
N SER A 213 -14.08 -8.11 0.76
CA SER A 213 -13.25 -8.00 1.96
C SER A 213 -11.75 -8.00 1.62
N VAL A 214 -11.31 -8.82 0.66
CA VAL A 214 -9.92 -8.79 0.15
C VAL A 214 -9.63 -7.43 -0.48
N ALA A 215 -10.54 -6.90 -1.31
CA ALA A 215 -10.39 -5.60 -1.93
C ALA A 215 -10.33 -4.46 -0.90
N ALA A 216 -11.14 -4.53 0.16
CA ALA A 216 -11.11 -3.58 1.26
C ALA A 216 -9.77 -3.61 2.02
N ALA A 217 -9.26 -4.80 2.33
CA ALA A 217 -7.96 -4.97 3.00
C ALA A 217 -6.80 -4.46 2.13
N PHE A 218 -6.84 -4.72 0.82
CA PHE A 218 -5.89 -4.22 -0.16
C PHE A 218 -5.89 -2.68 -0.20
N LEU A 219 -7.04 -2.05 -0.46
CA LEU A 219 -7.15 -0.60 -0.64
C LEU A 219 -6.87 0.18 0.65
N HIS A 220 -7.52 -0.20 1.75
CA HIS A 220 -7.48 0.59 2.98
C HIS A 220 -6.29 0.24 3.87
N GLY A 221 -5.83 -1.01 3.84
CA GLY A 221 -4.70 -1.45 4.66
C GLY A 221 -3.33 -1.19 4.03
N ARG A 222 -3.26 -1.06 2.69
CA ARG A 222 -1.99 -1.07 1.94
C ARG A 222 -1.88 0.12 0.99
N GLU A 223 -2.81 0.28 0.07
CA GLU A 223 -2.70 1.32 -0.96
C GLU A 223 -2.84 2.75 -0.40
N SER A 224 -3.95 3.03 0.27
CA SER A 224 -4.35 4.41 0.57
C SER A 224 -3.56 5.11 1.68
N VAL A 225 -2.62 4.41 2.32
CA VAL A 225 -1.88 4.92 3.48
C VAL A 225 -0.36 5.00 3.20
N ILE A 226 0.18 4.22 2.27
CA ILE A 226 1.62 4.16 2.02
C ILE A 226 2.20 5.48 1.47
N PRO A 227 1.59 6.17 0.48
CA PRO A 227 2.23 7.34 -0.15
C PRO A 227 2.46 8.52 0.80
N GLN A 228 1.45 8.91 1.59
CA GLN A 228 1.58 10.00 2.57
C GLN A 228 2.62 9.69 3.65
N MET A 229 2.75 8.41 4.01
CA MET A 229 3.72 7.97 5.00
C MET A 229 5.13 7.99 4.46
N PHE A 230 5.35 7.56 3.23
CA PHE A 230 6.67 7.58 2.60
C PHE A 230 7.13 9.00 2.28
N GLN A 231 6.21 9.90 1.91
CA GLN A 231 6.52 11.33 1.80
C GLN A 231 7.05 11.90 3.12
N SER A 232 6.40 11.56 4.24
CA SER A 232 6.84 12.00 5.58
C SER A 232 8.24 11.47 5.94
N ILE A 233 8.61 10.28 5.46
CA ILE A 233 9.98 9.76 5.61
C ILE A 233 10.94 10.59 4.77
N LEU A 234 10.63 10.85 3.50
CA LEU A 234 11.53 11.56 2.58
C LEU A 234 11.78 13.02 2.99
N ASP A 235 10.79 13.68 3.61
CA ASP A 235 10.86 15.09 4.00
C ASP A 235 11.71 15.31 5.27
N ASP A 236 11.59 14.43 6.26
CA ASP A 236 12.18 14.62 7.59
C ASP A 236 13.30 13.60 7.91
N TRP A 237 13.91 12.98 6.90
CA TRP A 237 14.89 11.92 7.16
C TRP A 237 16.29 12.42 7.55
N GLY A 238 16.84 11.81 8.60
CA GLY A 238 18.25 11.95 8.99
C GLY A 238 19.22 11.06 8.19
N ILE A 239 18.74 10.32 7.18
CA ILE A 239 19.55 9.48 6.29
C ILE A 239 19.62 10.17 4.93
N THR A 240 20.84 10.42 4.45
CA THR A 240 21.04 11.16 3.19
C THR A 240 20.77 10.28 1.97
N VAL A 241 20.51 10.91 0.83
CA VAL A 241 20.28 10.21 -0.46
C VAL A 241 21.43 9.26 -0.78
N GLU A 242 22.67 9.67 -0.49
CA GLU A 242 23.88 8.91 -0.78
C GLU A 242 24.03 7.68 0.13
N GLN A 243 23.37 7.66 1.28
CA GLN A 243 23.44 6.55 2.24
C GLN A 243 22.50 5.40 1.89
N ALA A 244 21.41 5.67 1.17
CA ALA A 244 20.40 4.67 0.81
C ALA A 244 19.66 5.01 -0.51
N PRO A 245 20.36 5.19 -1.65
CA PRO A 245 19.74 5.65 -2.89
C PRO A 245 18.70 4.66 -3.46
N THR A 246 18.94 3.35 -3.34
CA THR A 246 17.97 2.33 -3.80
C THR A 246 16.73 2.31 -2.91
N PHE A 247 16.90 2.45 -1.60
CA PHE A 247 15.74 2.54 -0.70
C PHE A 247 14.95 3.84 -0.93
N ARG A 248 15.64 4.96 -1.16
CA ARG A 248 14.97 6.20 -1.53
C ARG A 248 14.15 6.03 -2.80
N TYR A 249 14.73 5.42 -3.83
CA TYR A 249 14.01 5.10 -5.06
C TYR A 249 12.78 4.22 -4.80
N TYR A 250 12.89 3.18 -3.96
CA TYR A 250 11.74 2.37 -3.53
C TYR A 250 10.60 3.21 -2.92
N LEU A 251 10.93 4.20 -2.08
CA LEU A 251 9.92 5.10 -1.49
C LEU A 251 9.31 6.03 -2.53
N GLU A 252 10.12 6.61 -3.40
CA GLU A 252 9.68 7.51 -4.48
C GLU A 252 8.73 6.79 -5.45
N ARG A 253 9.03 5.52 -5.81
CA ARG A 253 8.16 4.70 -6.67
C ARG A 253 6.77 4.48 -6.11
N HIS A 254 6.63 4.27 -4.80
CA HIS A 254 5.32 4.16 -4.16
C HIS A 254 4.54 5.49 -4.11
N ILE A 255 5.20 6.64 -4.22
CA ILE A 255 4.53 7.94 -4.29
C ILE A 255 4.07 8.22 -5.72
N GLU A 256 4.91 7.88 -6.70
CA GLU A 256 4.65 8.09 -8.13
C GLU A 256 3.58 7.13 -8.69
N VAL A 257 3.60 5.85 -8.31
CA VAL A 257 2.74 4.81 -8.90
C VAL A 257 1.29 4.86 -8.37
N ASP A 258 1.07 5.38 -7.15
CA ASP A 258 -0.23 5.26 -6.48
C ASP A 258 -1.11 6.52 -6.54
N SER A 259 -0.61 7.67 -7.00
CA SER A 259 -1.20 8.96 -6.59
C SER A 259 -2.28 9.57 -7.49
N GLU A 260 -2.35 9.28 -8.80
CA GLU A 260 -3.32 9.96 -9.68
C GLU A 260 -4.49 9.08 -10.17
N ASP A 261 -4.27 7.81 -10.53
CA ASP A 261 -5.31 6.97 -11.16
C ASP A 261 -5.80 5.77 -10.32
N HIS A 262 -4.93 5.13 -9.54
CA HIS A 262 -5.27 3.89 -8.82
C HIS A 262 -6.24 4.11 -7.66
N GLY A 263 -6.11 5.20 -6.91
CA GLY A 263 -6.99 5.53 -5.78
C GLY A 263 -8.48 5.59 -6.18
N PRO A 264 -8.88 6.48 -7.10
CA PRO A 264 -10.26 6.55 -7.59
C PRO A 264 -10.74 5.24 -8.23
N ALA A 265 -9.88 4.55 -8.98
CA ALA A 265 -10.22 3.28 -9.61
C ALA A 265 -10.49 2.16 -8.57
N ALA A 266 -9.74 2.14 -7.47
CA ALA A 266 -9.92 1.18 -6.39
C ALA A 266 -11.17 1.45 -5.56
N GLU A 267 -11.53 2.72 -5.32
CA GLU A 267 -12.82 3.07 -4.69
C GLU A 267 -14.00 2.61 -5.57
N GLN A 268 -13.90 2.82 -6.89
CA GLN A 268 -14.92 2.33 -7.82
C GLN A 268 -15.00 0.81 -7.86
N LEU A 269 -13.86 0.10 -7.82
CA LEU A 269 -13.82 -1.36 -7.71
C LEU A 269 -14.57 -1.82 -6.46
N LEU A 270 -14.30 -1.20 -5.31
CA LEU A 270 -14.94 -1.56 -4.06
C LEU A 270 -16.45 -1.32 -4.11
N ALA A 271 -16.90 -0.18 -4.66
CA ALA A 271 -18.32 0.11 -4.87
C ALA A 271 -19.01 -0.93 -5.78
N ARG A 272 -18.32 -1.38 -6.84
CA ARG A 272 -18.83 -2.43 -7.73
C ARG A 272 -18.95 -3.79 -7.02
N LEU A 273 -17.97 -4.14 -6.17
CA LEU A 273 -17.99 -5.39 -5.40
C LEU A 273 -19.06 -5.39 -4.30
N ILE A 274 -19.31 -4.23 -3.67
CA ILE A 274 -20.43 -4.04 -2.72
C ILE A 274 -21.76 -4.21 -3.45
N GLY A 275 -21.92 -3.61 -4.64
CA GLY A 275 -23.11 -3.79 -5.48
C GLY A 275 -24.42 -3.33 -4.81
N GLY A 276 -24.35 -2.40 -3.85
CA GLY A 276 -25.49 -1.96 -3.05
C GLY A 276 -25.96 -2.95 -1.98
N ASP A 277 -25.21 -4.02 -1.72
CA ASP A 277 -25.52 -4.98 -0.67
C ASP A 277 -25.01 -4.51 0.70
N ALA A 278 -25.93 -4.31 1.64
CA ALA A 278 -25.62 -3.79 2.97
C ALA A 278 -24.80 -4.76 3.85
N GLN A 279 -24.84 -6.07 3.60
CA GLN A 279 -24.00 -7.03 4.31
C GLN A 279 -22.56 -6.93 3.79
N ARG A 280 -22.38 -6.86 2.46
CA ARG A 280 -21.05 -6.67 1.86
C ARG A 280 -20.42 -5.35 2.28
N GLU A 281 -21.22 -4.28 2.38
CA GLU A 281 -20.75 -2.98 2.85
C GLU A 281 -20.19 -3.05 4.28
N ARG A 282 -20.89 -3.73 5.21
CA ARG A 282 -20.38 -3.99 6.57
C ARG A 282 -19.09 -4.80 6.54
N GLU A 283 -19.05 -5.87 5.77
CA GLU A 283 -17.87 -6.76 5.66
C GLU A 283 -16.66 -6.02 5.07
N VAL A 284 -16.88 -5.06 4.18
CA VAL A 284 -15.85 -4.15 3.66
C VAL A 284 -15.26 -3.31 4.78
N TYR A 285 -16.09 -2.63 5.58
CA TYR A 285 -15.59 -1.80 6.68
C TYR A 285 -14.86 -2.63 7.74
N GLN A 286 -15.40 -3.79 8.10
CA GLN A 286 -14.78 -4.70 9.06
C GLN A 286 -13.41 -5.18 8.58
N ALA A 287 -13.30 -5.61 7.31
CA ALA A 287 -12.02 -6.03 6.73
C ALA A 287 -11.01 -4.88 6.63
N ALA A 288 -11.47 -3.68 6.24
CA ALA A 288 -10.64 -2.49 6.18
C ALA A 288 -10.07 -2.10 7.56
N ILE A 289 -10.93 -2.06 8.59
CA ILE A 289 -10.52 -1.76 9.96
C ILE A 289 -9.53 -2.82 10.45
N ALA A 290 -9.83 -4.10 10.27
CA ALA A 290 -8.94 -5.19 10.69
C ALA A 290 -7.56 -5.10 10.03
N ALA A 291 -7.50 -4.78 8.74
CA ALA A 291 -6.25 -4.62 7.99
C ALA A 291 -5.41 -3.43 8.51
N VAL A 292 -6.05 -2.27 8.74
CA VAL A 292 -5.39 -1.08 9.29
C VAL A 292 -4.87 -1.36 10.70
N GLU A 293 -5.69 -1.96 11.57
CA GLU A 293 -5.26 -2.33 12.92
C GLU A 293 -4.14 -3.37 12.94
N SER A 294 -4.15 -4.33 12.00
CA SER A 294 -3.06 -5.29 11.85
C SER A 294 -1.75 -4.58 11.54
N ARG A 295 -1.78 -3.56 10.67
CA ARG A 295 -0.61 -2.74 10.32
C ARG A 295 -0.13 -1.90 11.51
N VAL A 296 -1.04 -1.30 12.28
CA VAL A 296 -0.68 -0.60 13.53
C VAL A 296 0.02 -1.57 14.49
N ARG A 297 -0.54 -2.76 14.73
CA ARG A 297 0.07 -3.78 15.61
C ARG A 297 1.44 -4.25 15.13
N LEU A 298 1.61 -4.42 13.81
CA LEU A 298 2.93 -4.72 13.22
C LEU A 298 3.94 -3.65 13.62
N TRP A 299 3.59 -2.37 13.45
CA TRP A 299 4.49 -1.27 13.73
C TRP A 299 4.72 -1.01 15.21
N ASP A 300 3.72 -1.17 16.06
CA ASP A 300 3.89 -1.10 17.52
C ASP A 300 4.90 -2.15 17.98
N THR A 301 4.72 -3.40 17.54
CA THR A 301 5.61 -4.51 17.92
C THR A 301 7.02 -4.31 17.37
N LEU A 302 7.14 -3.86 16.12
CA LEU A 302 8.43 -3.61 15.47
C LEU A 302 9.16 -2.41 16.09
N ARG A 303 8.43 -1.36 16.49
CA ARG A 303 8.99 -0.21 17.20
C ARG A 303 9.57 -0.62 18.56
N MET A 304 8.95 -1.56 19.26
CA MET A 304 9.51 -2.12 20.50
C MET A 304 10.85 -2.84 20.25
N SER A 305 10.98 -3.61 19.18
CA SER A 305 12.23 -4.32 18.85
C SER A 305 13.33 -3.38 18.32
N MET A 306 12.98 -2.28 17.65
CA MET A 306 13.94 -1.25 17.22
C MET A 306 14.62 -0.53 18.39
N ARG A 307 13.93 -0.37 19.51
CA ARG A 307 14.42 0.33 20.71
C ARG A 307 15.31 -0.53 21.60
N ALA A 308 15.24 -1.86 21.47
CA ALA A 308 16.09 -2.74 22.24
C ALA A 308 17.57 -2.49 21.86
N PRO A 309 18.46 -2.21 22.83
CA PRO A 309 19.89 -2.27 22.58
C PRO A 309 20.24 -3.68 22.09
N LEU A 310 21.18 -3.81 21.15
CA LEU A 310 21.84 -5.08 20.93
C LEU A 310 22.38 -5.53 22.30
N MET A 311 21.78 -6.56 22.90
CA MET A 311 22.51 -7.32 23.90
C MET A 311 23.73 -7.85 23.15
N GLN A 312 24.88 -7.24 23.40
CA GLN A 312 26.16 -7.80 22.97
C GLN A 312 26.19 -9.22 23.51
N ALA A 313 26.11 -10.20 22.61
CA ALA A 313 26.48 -11.56 22.93
C ALA A 313 27.92 -11.47 23.43
N SER A 314 28.08 -11.57 24.75
CA SER A 314 29.34 -11.51 25.43
C SER A 314 29.93 -12.92 25.42
N ALA A 315 31.15 -13.00 24.87
CA ALA A 315 32.11 -14.11 24.87
C ALA A 315 31.78 -15.35 24.04
#